data_AF-A0A0J8U075-F1
#
_entry.id   AF-A0A0J8U075-F1
#
_cell.length_a   1.000
_cell.length_b   1.000
_cell.length_c   1.000
_cell.angle_alpha   90.00
_cell.angle_beta   90.00
_cell.angle_gamma   90.00
#
_symmetry.space_group_name_H-M   'P 1'
#
loop_
_entity.id
_entity.type
_entity.pdbx_description
1 polymer ?
#
loop_
_entity_poly.entity_id
_entity_poly.type
_entity_poly.pdbx_seq_one_letter_code
_entity_poly.pdbx_strand_id
1 'polypeptide(L)'
;MSKFESPRDEVLYQISLDGTDRAIGDVSTWGGFYSGIGKLLRADLESTYSNELAEAGASLSDFTEDTYWILREDGSGLVTVYEYSSEREYREALDRIEAEYSIFLDGAA
;
A
#
# COMPACT_ATOMS: atom_id res chain seq x y z
N MET A 1 -12.94 3.08 15.79
CA MET A 1 -11.55 2.89 15.32
C MET A 1 -11.51 3.38 13.89
N SER A 2 -10.48 4.14 13.50
CA SER A 2 -10.31 4.58 12.11
C SER A 2 -9.88 3.38 11.24
N LYS A 3 -10.16 3.43 9.93
CA LYS A 3 -9.66 2.46 8.93
C LYS A 3 -8.12 2.46 8.86
N PHE A 4 -7.52 3.59 9.22
CA PHE A 4 -6.09 3.88 9.11
C PHE A 4 -5.46 4.05 10.49
N GLU A 5 -4.20 3.60 10.65
CA GLU A 5 -3.43 3.79 11.88
C GLU A 5 -2.87 5.22 12.00
N SER A 6 -2.68 5.91 10.87
CA SER A 6 -2.18 7.28 10.81
C SER A 6 -2.71 8.06 9.59
N PRO A 7 -2.65 9.41 9.60
CA PRO A 7 -2.92 10.24 8.43
C PRO A 7 -2.09 9.86 7.19
N ARG A 8 -0.83 9.46 7.38
CA ARG A 8 0.03 8.98 6.30
C ARG A 8 -0.57 7.76 5.59
N ASP A 9 -1.10 6.81 6.36
CA ASP A 9 -1.67 5.59 5.78
C ASP A 9 -2.96 5.87 5.00
N GLU A 10 -3.73 6.88 5.41
CA GLU A 10 -4.87 7.38 4.65
C GLU A 10 -4.45 7.96 3.31
N VAL A 11 -3.39 8.79 3.28
CA VAL A 11 -2.84 9.33 2.02
C VAL A 11 -2.34 8.21 1.12
N LEU A 12 -1.56 7.27 1.65
CA LEU A 12 -1.07 6.12 0.88
C LEU A 12 -2.24 5.32 0.29
N TYR A 13 -3.30 5.12 1.06
CA TYR A 13 -4.50 4.47 0.56
C TYR A 13 -5.15 5.23 -0.59
N GLN A 14 -5.32 6.56 -0.49
CA GLN A 14 -5.84 7.37 -1.61
C GLN A 14 -4.96 7.26 -2.85
N ILE A 15 -3.64 7.35 -2.70
CA ILE A 15 -2.68 7.17 -3.81
C ILE A 15 -2.89 5.81 -4.48
N SER A 16 -3.12 4.76 -3.70
CA SER A 16 -3.37 3.42 -4.25
C SER A 16 -4.67 3.29 -5.04
N LEU A 17 -5.65 4.18 -4.83
CA LEU A 17 -6.89 4.21 -5.61
C LEU A 17 -6.68 4.87 -6.97
N ASP A 18 -5.76 5.84 -7.06
CA ASP A 18 -5.44 6.52 -8.32
C ASP A 18 -4.64 5.64 -9.27
N GLY A 19 -3.86 4.69 -8.73
CA GLY A 19 -3.14 3.70 -9.49
C GLY A 19 -2.14 2.93 -8.64
N THR A 20 -1.91 1.66 -9.00
CA THR A 20 -0.90 0.82 -8.37
C THR A 20 -0.03 0.19 -9.43
N ASP A 21 1.24 -0.04 -9.08
CA ASP A 21 2.15 -0.80 -9.94
C ASP A 21 1.74 -2.28 -9.98
N ARG A 22 1.23 -2.79 -8.85
CA ARG A 22 0.74 -4.17 -8.71
C ARG A 22 -0.43 -4.22 -7.74
N ALA A 23 -1.42 -5.04 -8.07
CA ALA A 23 -2.54 -5.41 -7.21
C ALA A 23 -2.58 -6.93 -7.09
N ILE A 24 -2.60 -7.46 -5.86
CA ILE A 24 -2.53 -8.90 -5.58
C ILE A 24 -3.52 -9.25 -4.47
N GLY A 25 -4.34 -10.28 -4.69
CA GLY A 25 -5.20 -10.84 -3.65
C GLY A 25 -6.69 -10.58 -3.86
N ASP A 26 -7.48 -11.07 -2.91
CA ASP A 26 -8.93 -10.94 -2.85
C ASP A 26 -9.37 -10.97 -1.39
N VAL A 27 -10.00 -9.88 -0.96
CA VAL A 27 -10.50 -9.72 0.40
C VAL A 27 -11.55 -10.79 0.77
N SER A 28 -12.42 -11.16 -0.17
CA SER A 28 -13.58 -12.02 0.08
C SER A 28 -13.22 -13.49 0.27
N THR A 29 -12.16 -13.96 -0.40
CA THR A 29 -11.76 -15.37 -0.42
C THR A 29 -10.47 -15.62 0.34
N TRP A 30 -9.45 -14.81 0.10
CA TRP A 30 -8.12 -14.95 0.70
C TRP A 30 -7.96 -14.14 1.99
N GLY A 31 -8.82 -13.14 2.20
CA GLY A 31 -8.84 -12.33 3.42
C GLY A 31 -7.89 -11.12 3.38
N GLY A 32 -7.33 -10.80 2.21
CA GLY A 32 -6.49 -9.61 2.03
C GLY A 32 -6.33 -9.21 0.57
N PHE A 33 -6.20 -7.91 0.33
CA PHE A 33 -5.86 -7.32 -0.97
C PHE A 33 -4.67 -6.38 -0.80
N TYR A 34 -3.64 -6.59 -1.60
CA TYR A 34 -2.37 -5.87 -1.52
C TYR A 34 -2.19 -4.96 -2.72
N SER A 35 -1.76 -3.73 -2.45
CA SER A 35 -1.47 -2.69 -3.44
C SER A 35 -0.02 -2.26 -3.33
N GLY A 36 0.78 -2.52 -4.36
CA GLY A 36 2.14 -2.01 -4.50
C GLY A 36 2.12 -0.59 -5.07
N ILE A 37 2.49 0.40 -4.25
CA ILE A 37 2.57 1.81 -4.66
C ILE A 37 3.92 2.14 -5.28
N GLY A 38 4.97 1.41 -4.90
CA GLY A 38 6.34 1.71 -5.31
C GLY A 38 6.95 2.84 -4.48
N LYS A 39 7.91 3.55 -5.09
CA LYS A 39 8.64 4.64 -4.44
C LYS A 39 7.88 5.95 -4.62
N LEU A 40 7.65 6.67 -3.53
CA LEU A 40 7.10 8.02 -3.56
C LEU A 40 8.21 9.03 -3.33
N LEU A 41 8.40 9.96 -4.26
CA LEU A 41 9.30 11.08 -4.07
C LEU A 41 8.59 12.20 -3.31
N ARG A 42 9.31 12.91 -2.44
CA ARG A 42 8.75 14.07 -1.73
C ARG A 42 8.19 15.12 -2.67
N ALA A 43 8.82 15.32 -3.83
CA ALA A 43 8.34 16.24 -4.84
C ALA A 43 6.95 15.84 -5.36
N ASP A 44 6.70 14.54 -5.57
CA ASP A 44 5.40 14.05 -6.04
C ASP A 44 4.33 14.21 -4.95
N LEU A 45 4.69 13.97 -3.68
CA LEU A 45 3.80 14.22 -2.54
C LEU A 45 3.41 15.70 -2.43
N GLU A 46 4.37 16.61 -2.63
CA GLU A 46 4.12 18.05 -2.54
C GLU A 46 3.39 18.62 -3.76
N SER A 47 3.62 18.10 -4.96
CA SER A 47 2.99 18.63 -6.17
C SER A 47 1.69 17.92 -6.53
N THR A 48 1.72 16.60 -6.59
CA THR A 48 0.66 15.77 -7.15
C THR A 48 -0.35 15.38 -6.09
N TYR A 49 0.13 15.06 -4.88
CA TYR A 49 -0.71 14.54 -3.78
C TYR A 49 -0.93 15.55 -2.65
N SER A 50 -0.84 16.85 -2.95
CA SER A 50 -0.92 17.91 -1.94
C SER A 50 -2.31 18.06 -1.31
N ASN A 51 -3.36 17.77 -2.08
CA ASN A 51 -4.73 17.81 -1.56
C ASN A 51 -4.95 16.67 -0.58
N GLU A 52 -4.49 15.47 -0.92
CA GLU A 52 -4.60 14.25 -0.13
C GLU A 52 -3.87 14.42 1.21
N LEU A 53 -2.65 15.00 1.19
CA LEU A 53 -1.93 15.39 2.40
C LEU A 53 -2.77 16.34 3.28
N ALA A 54 -3.33 17.39 2.69
CA ALA A 54 -4.12 18.38 3.41
C ALA A 54 -5.44 17.81 3.98
N GLU A 55 -6.13 16.96 3.22
CA GLU A 55 -7.38 16.32 3.62
C GLU A 55 -7.18 15.31 4.75
N ALA A 56 -6.12 14.49 4.68
CA ALA A 56 -5.77 13.55 5.75
C ALA A 56 -5.15 14.26 6.97
N GLY A 57 -4.66 15.50 6.81
CA GLY A 57 -3.88 16.20 7.83
C GLY A 57 -2.49 15.61 8.02
N ALA A 58 -1.91 15.03 6.97
CA ALA A 58 -0.56 14.48 6.94
C ALA A 58 0.46 15.54 6.50
N SER A 59 1.70 15.37 6.95
CA SER A 59 2.85 16.19 6.59
C SER A 59 3.84 15.39 5.76
N LEU A 60 4.63 16.06 4.90
CA LEU A 60 5.75 15.44 4.18
C LEU A 60 6.77 14.77 5.11
N SER A 61 6.85 15.22 6.37
CA SER A 61 7.71 14.61 7.40
C SER A 61 7.23 13.24 7.86
N ASP A 62 5.97 12.89 7.63
CA ASP A 62 5.39 11.60 8.02
C ASP A 62 5.81 10.50 7.04
N PHE A 63 6.35 10.88 5.87
CA PHE A 63 6.83 9.96 4.85
C PHE A 63 8.35 9.81 4.95
N THR A 64 8.78 8.58 5.19
CA THR A 64 10.20 8.21 5.14
C THR A 64 10.74 8.40 3.72
N GLU A 65 11.88 9.08 3.62
CA GLU A 65 12.55 9.29 2.34
C GLU A 65 13.12 7.97 1.78
N ASP A 66 13.18 7.89 0.46
CA ASP A 66 13.72 6.75 -0.28
C ASP A 66 13.03 5.40 0.01
N THR A 67 11.80 5.43 0.53
CA THR A 67 11.01 4.25 0.90
C THR A 67 10.04 3.81 -0.20
N TYR A 68 9.84 2.50 -0.29
CA TYR A 68 8.83 1.84 -1.11
C TYR A 68 7.69 1.32 -0.25
N TRP A 69 6.45 1.40 -0.75
CA TRP A 69 5.26 1.15 0.05
C TRP A 69 4.37 0.05 -0.53
N ILE A 70 3.89 -0.84 0.33
CA ILE A 70 2.81 -1.80 0.02
C ILE A 70 1.69 -1.60 1.04
N LEU A 71 0.46 -1.47 0.56
CA LEU A 71 -0.74 -1.50 1.39
C LEU A 71 -1.35 -2.89 1.40
N ARG A 72 -2.01 -3.24 2.49
CA ARG A 72 -2.92 -4.38 2.60
C ARG A 72 -4.24 -3.92 3.19
N GLU A 73 -5.33 -4.14 2.49
CA GLU A 73 -6.68 -4.06 3.05
C GLU A 73 -7.21 -5.45 3.39
N ASP A 74 -7.81 -5.62 4.57
CA ASP A 74 -8.35 -6.89 5.04
C ASP A 74 -9.88 -7.01 4.94
N GLY A 75 -10.42 -8.18 5.31
CA GLY A 75 -11.86 -8.49 5.32
C GLY A 75 -12.73 -7.57 6.16
N SER A 76 -12.15 -6.85 7.11
CA SER A 76 -12.84 -5.88 7.96
C SER A 76 -12.73 -4.45 7.45
N GLY A 77 -12.01 -4.24 6.33
CA GLY A 77 -11.72 -2.95 5.75
C GLY A 77 -10.61 -2.19 6.46
N LEU A 78 -9.80 -2.85 7.30
CA LEU A 78 -8.63 -2.24 7.94
C LEU A 78 -7.44 -2.22 6.99
N VAL A 79 -6.67 -1.14 7.05
CA VAL A 79 -5.50 -0.93 6.19
C VAL A 79 -4.22 -1.05 7.00
N THR A 80 -3.31 -1.89 6.52
CA THR A 80 -1.94 -2.02 7.03
C THR A 80 -0.95 -1.58 5.96
N VAL A 81 0.03 -0.77 6.35
CA VAL A 81 1.10 -0.28 5.47
C VAL A 81 2.41 -0.98 5.80
N TYR A 82 3.11 -1.41 4.77
CA TYR A 82 4.45 -1.98 4.86
C TYR A 82 5.46 -1.07 4.16
N GLU A 83 6.58 -0.84 4.84
CA GLU A 83 7.68 0.03 4.38
C GLU A 83 8.88 -0.81 3.99
N TYR A 84 9.50 -0.49 2.85
CA TYR A 84 10.69 -1.17 2.36
C TYR A 84 11.77 -0.16 2.00
N SER A 85 12.98 -0.41 2.47
CA SER A 85 14.13 0.50 2.33
C SER A 85 14.81 0.43 0.95
N SER A 86 14.43 -0.55 0.13
CA SER A 86 15.00 -0.75 -1.19
C SER A 86 14.00 -1.37 -2.15
N GLU A 87 14.19 -1.10 -3.44
CA GLU A 87 13.36 -1.68 -4.51
C GLU A 87 13.41 -3.20 -4.52
N ARG A 88 14.58 -3.78 -4.19
CA ARG A 88 14.77 -5.22 -4.14
C ARG A 88 13.88 -5.85 -3.08
N GLU A 89 13.87 -5.33 -1.86
CA GLU A 89 13.01 -5.83 -0.77
C GLU A 89 11.53 -5.68 -1.09
N TYR A 90 11.15 -4.54 -1.67
CA TYR A 90 9.79 -4.28 -2.14
C TYR A 90 9.33 -5.31 -3.19
N ARG A 91 10.16 -5.57 -4.20
CA ARG A 91 9.87 -6.56 -5.25
C ARG A 91 9.82 -7.98 -4.70
N GLU A 92 10.79 -8.37 -3.88
CA GLU A 92 10.82 -9.68 -3.21
C GLU A 92 9.56 -9.90 -2.36
N ALA A 93 9.08 -8.86 -1.67
CA ALA A 93 7.85 -8.93 -0.90
C ALA A 93 6.61 -9.14 -1.80
N LEU A 94 6.48 -8.38 -2.89
CA LEU A 94 5.39 -8.54 -3.85
C LEU A 94 5.40 -9.91 -4.52
N ASP A 95 6.56 -10.40 -4.93
CA ASP A 95 6.69 -11.72 -5.55
C ASP A 95 6.33 -12.84 -4.57
N ARG A 96 6.69 -12.69 -3.28
CA ARG A 96 6.25 -13.63 -2.24
C ARG A 96 4.73 -13.61 -2.04
N ILE A 97 4.13 -12.42 -1.95
CA ILE A 97 2.68 -12.25 -1.79
C ILE A 97 1.93 -12.85 -2.99
N GLU A 98 2.42 -12.63 -4.21
CA GLU A 98 1.86 -13.20 -5.42
C GLU A 98 1.98 -14.73 -5.44
N ALA A 99 3.14 -15.27 -5.06
CA ALA A 99 3.32 -16.71 -4.96
C ALA A 99 2.37 -17.35 -3.92
N GLU A 100 2.23 -16.73 -2.75
CA GLU A 100 1.29 -17.17 -1.71
C GLU A 100 -0.17 -17.15 -2.21
N TYR A 101 -0.56 -16.08 -2.92
CA TYR A 101 -1.90 -15.98 -3.50
C TYR A 101 -2.13 -16.99 -4.62
N SER A 102 -1.13 -17.23 -5.48
CA SER A 102 -1.20 -18.25 -6.54
C SER A 102 -1.38 -19.66 -5.95
N ILE A 103 -0.64 -20.00 -4.89
CA ILE A 103 -0.80 -21.28 -4.18
C ILE A 103 -2.21 -21.40 -3.59
N PHE A 104 -2.76 -20.32 -3.03
CA PHE A 104 -4.14 -20.30 -2.54
C PHE A 104 -5.14 -20.58 -3.66
N LEU A 105 -4.99 -19.93 -4.82
CA LEU A 105 -5.86 -20.16 -5.98
C LEU A 105 -5.78 -21.60 -6.50
N ASP A 106 -4.57 -22.17 -6.58
CA ASP A 106 -4.36 -23.55 -7.01
C ASP A 106 -4.96 -24.58 -6.04
N GLY A 107 -4.98 -24.27 -4.74
CA GLY A 107 -5.58 -25.13 -3.70
C GLY A 107 -7.09 -24.93 -3.51
N ALA A 108 -7.66 -23.83 -4.03
CA ALA A 108 -9.09 -23.53 -3.99
C ALA A 108 -9.87 -24.08 -5.20
N ALA A 109 -9.16 -24.60 -6.21
CA ALA A 109 -9.71 -25.29 -7.38
C ALA A 109 -10.06 -26.76 -7.10
#